data_AF-D0LMJ9-F1
#
_entry.id   AF-D0LMJ9-F1
#
_cell.length_a   1.000
_cell.length_b   1.000
_cell.length_c   1.000
_cell.angle_alpha   90.00
_cell.angle_beta   90.00
_cell.angle_gamma   90.00
#
_symmetry.space_group_name_H-M   'P 1'
#
loop_
_entity.id
_entity.type
_entity.pdbx_description
1 polymer ?
#
loop_
_entity_poly.entity_id
_entity_poly.type
_entity_poly.pdbx_seq_one_letter_code
_entity_poly.pdbx_strand_id
1 'polypeptide(L)'
;MERPLALASLSLALLALVGTAAAHASPLADEQVRAVHLLARVTGERAAADARPKYALASAGVTLYAVIETEREGKRRFYSEAGRVRVRGRVHDSAPMAEAPPLRLRWFRVEPEVETLSNTASGRFRFEAIPYRETAIAAWDDRASAVADVRPTLTSDRGQGVGTMRYKLVAHGGGRSFATPGVEARRKRGSGGLEDTVLRVSLRRSDDYLGLLDEMFGQPYIWASGGSAPQRHQSERLEGSDCADFVVYGMRRLGHDIPYTWSAGLHEYTRTLSTGTPRADGVYTDEQGQPLRFPRPGDLVLFPRHVGVLTRDRGVRGVLDTADIMTHTLFASPRAQPIGETVYAVQPVEILRWPALQR
;
A
#
# COMPACT_ATOMS: atom_id res chain seq x y z
N MET A 1 -57.46 -77.41 -34.71
CA MET A 1 -56.49 -76.66 -35.51
C MET A 1 -55.78 -75.71 -34.55
N GLU A 2 -54.63 -76.13 -34.02
CA GLU A 2 -53.29 -75.70 -34.50
C GLU A 2 -53.05 -74.21 -34.19
N ARG A 3 -52.08 -73.72 -33.39
CA ARG A 3 -50.87 -74.21 -32.71
C ARG A 3 -50.55 -73.22 -31.56
N PRO A 4 -49.79 -73.60 -30.51
CA PRO A 4 -49.30 -72.69 -29.46
C PRO A 4 -47.99 -72.01 -29.88
N LEU A 5 -47.77 -70.75 -29.49
CA LEU A 5 -46.50 -70.04 -29.62
C LEU A 5 -45.83 -69.93 -28.25
N ALA A 6 -44.62 -70.48 -28.18
CA ALA A 6 -43.78 -70.60 -27.00
C ALA A 6 -43.18 -69.25 -26.57
N LEU A 7 -43.23 -68.97 -25.26
CA LEU A 7 -42.44 -67.93 -24.60
C LEU A 7 -41.02 -68.48 -24.36
N ALA A 8 -40.05 -67.94 -25.10
CA ALA A 8 -38.64 -68.20 -24.88
C ALA A 8 -38.08 -67.24 -23.82
N SER A 9 -37.60 -67.79 -22.71
CA SER A 9 -36.87 -67.10 -21.65
C SER A 9 -35.48 -66.68 -22.16
N LEU A 10 -35.23 -65.36 -22.25
CA LEU A 10 -33.89 -64.83 -22.51
C LEU A 10 -33.27 -64.34 -21.19
N SER A 11 -32.40 -65.16 -20.62
CA SER A 11 -31.55 -64.79 -19.48
C SER A 11 -30.42 -63.89 -19.96
N LEU A 12 -30.49 -62.59 -19.65
CA LEU A 12 -29.40 -61.64 -19.90
C LEU A 12 -28.36 -61.77 -18.78
N ALA A 13 -27.20 -62.36 -19.10
CA ALA A 13 -26.05 -62.40 -18.21
C ALA A 13 -25.38 -61.01 -18.16
N LEU A 14 -25.43 -60.36 -17.00
CA LEU A 14 -24.74 -59.10 -16.72
C LEU A 14 -23.26 -59.41 -16.40
N LEU A 15 -22.37 -59.23 -17.38
CA LEU A 15 -20.93 -59.34 -17.17
C LEU A 15 -20.42 -58.04 -16.53
N ALA A 16 -20.18 -58.04 -15.22
CA ALA A 16 -19.54 -56.93 -14.53
C ALA A 16 -18.03 -56.92 -14.83
N LEU A 17 -17.60 -56.04 -15.74
CA LEU A 17 -16.18 -55.69 -15.86
C LEU A 17 -15.77 -54.86 -14.62
N VAL A 18 -15.12 -55.51 -13.65
CA VAL A 18 -14.38 -54.83 -12.59
C VAL A 18 -13.07 -54.33 -13.20
N GLY A 19 -13.12 -53.14 -13.79
CA GLY A 19 -11.91 -52.40 -14.16
C GLY A 19 -11.21 -51.93 -12.89
N THR A 20 -10.10 -52.56 -12.54
CA THR A 20 -9.16 -52.03 -11.54
C THR A 20 -8.54 -50.75 -12.10
N ALA A 21 -9.16 -49.61 -11.81
CA ALA A 21 -8.52 -48.32 -11.99
C ALA A 21 -7.30 -48.27 -11.08
N ALA A 22 -6.13 -48.57 -11.63
CA ALA A 22 -4.87 -48.30 -10.98
C ALA A 22 -4.82 -46.79 -10.74
N ALA A 23 -5.11 -46.39 -9.50
CA ALA A 23 -4.85 -45.05 -9.01
C ALA A 23 -3.36 -44.79 -9.25
N HIS A 24 -3.05 -44.08 -10.32
CA HIS A 24 -1.70 -43.60 -10.57
C HIS A 24 -1.38 -42.71 -9.38
N ALA A 25 -0.57 -43.22 -8.45
CA ALA A 25 -0.02 -42.44 -7.37
C ALA A 25 0.63 -41.22 -8.03
N SER A 26 0.03 -40.05 -7.80
CA SER A 26 0.46 -38.83 -8.48
C SER A 26 1.95 -38.63 -8.15
N PRO A 27 2.84 -38.41 -9.14
CA PRO A 27 4.29 -38.30 -8.94
C PRO A 27 4.72 -37.15 -8.01
N LEU A 28 3.76 -36.39 -7.47
CA LEU A 28 3.89 -35.34 -6.45
C LEU A 28 3.68 -35.85 -5.00
N ALA A 29 3.38 -37.12 -4.76
CA ALA A 29 3.04 -37.64 -3.42
C ALA A 29 4.15 -37.44 -2.36
N ASP A 30 5.43 -37.38 -2.78
CA ASP A 30 6.58 -37.22 -1.88
C ASP A 30 7.10 -35.78 -1.78
N GLU A 31 6.47 -34.81 -2.46
CA GLU A 31 6.94 -33.43 -2.46
C GLU A 31 6.33 -32.64 -1.28
N GLN A 32 7.15 -32.30 -0.29
CA GLN A 32 6.69 -31.64 0.91
C GLN A 32 6.78 -30.12 0.77
N VAL A 33 5.65 -29.42 0.93
CA VAL A 33 5.63 -27.95 1.05
C VAL A 33 6.35 -27.54 2.35
N ARG A 34 7.39 -26.71 2.18
CA ARG A 34 8.22 -26.18 3.27
C ARG A 34 7.77 -24.79 3.69
N ALA A 35 7.54 -23.91 2.72
CA ALA A 35 7.18 -22.53 2.97
C ALA A 35 6.41 -21.91 1.80
N VAL A 36 5.76 -20.79 2.09
CA VAL A 36 5.16 -19.91 1.09
C VAL A 36 5.78 -18.54 1.24
N HIS A 37 6.11 -17.92 0.12
CA HIS A 37 6.63 -16.56 0.06
C HIS A 37 5.72 -15.70 -0.80
N LEU A 38 5.65 -14.42 -0.44
CA LEU A 38 4.97 -13.40 -1.21
C LEU A 38 6.04 -12.42 -1.68
N LEU A 39 6.28 -12.40 -2.98
CA LEU A 39 7.30 -11.56 -3.61
C LEU A 39 6.64 -10.58 -4.58
N ALA A 40 7.38 -9.52 -4.93
CA ALA A 40 6.90 -8.54 -5.89
C ALA A 40 7.98 -8.10 -6.88
N ARG A 41 7.52 -7.52 -7.97
CA ARG A 41 8.33 -6.90 -9.02
C ARG A 41 7.54 -5.78 -9.68
N VAL A 42 8.19 -4.68 -10.06
CA VAL A 42 7.52 -3.66 -10.90
C VAL A 42 7.12 -4.32 -12.21
N THR A 43 5.88 -4.12 -12.65
CA THR A 43 5.35 -4.87 -13.80
C THR A 43 6.19 -4.58 -15.05
N GLY A 44 6.52 -5.61 -15.82
CA GLY A 44 7.35 -5.51 -17.02
C GLY A 44 8.87 -5.55 -16.77
N GLU A 45 9.35 -5.42 -15.53
CA GLU A 45 10.78 -5.60 -15.23
C GLU A 45 11.23 -7.06 -15.38
N ARG A 46 12.50 -7.24 -15.78
CA ARG A 46 13.14 -8.56 -15.93
C ARG A 46 13.88 -9.03 -14.67
N ALA A 47 13.97 -8.20 -13.64
CA ALA A 47 14.63 -8.56 -12.38
C ALA A 47 13.93 -9.77 -11.71
N ALA A 48 14.63 -10.47 -10.82
CA ALA A 48 13.97 -11.49 -10.00
C ALA A 48 12.96 -10.83 -9.04
N ALA A 49 11.77 -11.41 -8.90
CA ALA A 49 10.80 -10.95 -7.90
C ALA A 49 11.38 -11.16 -6.49
N ASP A 50 11.18 -10.21 -5.59
CA ASP A 50 11.75 -10.27 -4.23
C ASP A 50 10.83 -9.68 -3.16
N ALA A 51 11.17 -9.92 -1.88
CA ALA A 51 10.37 -9.51 -0.74
C ALA A 51 10.60 -8.05 -0.29
N ARG A 52 11.46 -7.28 -0.98
CA ARG A 52 11.70 -5.89 -0.60
C ARG A 52 10.47 -5.03 -0.89
N PRO A 53 10.22 -3.96 -0.12
CA PRO A 53 9.22 -2.96 -0.49
C PRO A 53 9.38 -2.51 -1.94
N LYS A 54 8.26 -2.27 -2.62
CA LYS A 54 8.24 -1.79 -4.01
C LYS A 54 7.68 -0.37 -4.07
N TYR A 55 8.34 0.44 -4.87
CA TYR A 55 7.99 1.81 -5.17
C TYR A 55 7.91 1.94 -6.68
N ALA A 56 6.78 2.37 -7.23
CA ALA A 56 6.60 2.45 -8.67
C ALA A 56 5.65 3.59 -9.05
N LEU A 57 5.77 4.05 -10.29
CA LEU A 57 4.71 4.83 -10.90
C LEU A 57 3.44 3.97 -11.02
N ALA A 58 2.28 4.57 -10.79
CA ALA A 58 0.99 3.89 -10.91
C ALA A 58 0.76 3.34 -12.32
N SER A 59 1.31 4.01 -13.34
CA SER A 59 1.29 3.57 -14.74
C SER A 59 2.14 2.31 -15.00
N ALA A 60 3.20 2.11 -14.23
CA ALA A 60 4.01 0.89 -14.30
C ALA A 60 3.36 -0.24 -13.50
N GLY A 61 2.82 0.06 -12.32
CA GLY A 61 2.22 -0.93 -11.43
C GLY A 61 3.24 -1.91 -10.83
N VAL A 62 2.76 -2.79 -9.97
CA VAL A 62 3.59 -3.82 -9.32
C VAL A 62 2.86 -5.15 -9.39
N THR A 63 3.53 -6.20 -9.85
CA THR A 63 2.98 -7.56 -9.83
C THR A 63 3.45 -8.28 -8.57
N LEU A 64 2.50 -8.86 -7.86
CA LEU A 64 2.69 -9.75 -6.72
C LEU A 64 2.69 -11.21 -7.20
N TYR A 65 3.55 -12.02 -6.61
CA TYR A 65 3.71 -13.43 -6.97
C TYR A 65 3.65 -14.31 -5.72
N ALA A 66 2.81 -15.33 -5.77
CA ALA A 66 2.89 -16.46 -4.87
C ALA A 66 4.12 -17.30 -5.24
N VAL A 67 4.86 -17.74 -4.23
CA VAL A 67 6.00 -18.64 -4.40
C VAL A 67 5.88 -19.80 -3.42
N ILE A 68 5.80 -21.02 -3.95
CA ILE A 68 5.78 -22.23 -3.13
C ILE A 68 7.19 -22.81 -3.08
N GLU A 69 7.75 -22.91 -1.88
CA GLU A 69 9.01 -23.61 -1.62
C GLU A 69 8.70 -25.03 -1.16
N THR A 70 9.17 -26.01 -1.92
CA THR A 70 9.02 -27.43 -1.62
C THR A 70 10.38 -28.08 -1.41
N GLU A 71 10.35 -29.31 -0.90
CA GLU A 71 11.51 -30.17 -0.82
C GLU A 71 11.14 -31.59 -1.22
N ARG A 72 11.99 -32.20 -2.05
CA ARG A 72 11.92 -33.62 -2.45
C ARG A 72 13.34 -34.19 -2.42
N GLU A 73 13.52 -35.30 -1.72
CA GLU A 73 14.84 -35.98 -1.61
C GLU A 73 15.97 -35.02 -1.18
N GLY A 74 15.67 -34.10 -0.25
CA GLY A 74 16.60 -33.08 0.25
C GLY A 74 16.91 -31.93 -0.72
N LYS A 75 16.33 -31.91 -1.93
CA LYS A 75 16.48 -30.82 -2.91
C LYS A 75 15.29 -29.87 -2.82
N ARG A 76 15.59 -28.56 -2.73
CA ARG A 76 14.57 -27.51 -2.74
C ARG A 76 14.17 -27.15 -4.16
N ARG A 77 12.86 -26.94 -4.35
CA ARG A 77 12.29 -26.42 -5.61
C ARG A 77 11.37 -25.24 -5.30
N PHE A 78 11.27 -24.32 -6.26
CA PHE A 78 10.42 -23.14 -6.18
C PHE A 78 9.43 -23.15 -7.33
N TYR A 79 8.17 -22.84 -7.04
CA TYR A 79 7.10 -22.72 -8.03
C TYR A 79 6.53 -21.30 -8.01
N SER A 80 6.51 -20.64 -9.16
CA SER A 80 5.99 -19.28 -9.31
C SER A 80 5.89 -18.87 -10.78
N GLU A 81 4.89 -18.04 -11.08
CA GLU A 81 4.77 -17.35 -12.39
C GLU A 81 5.81 -16.23 -12.57
N ALA A 82 6.61 -15.92 -11.56
CA ALA A 82 7.67 -14.91 -11.67
C ALA A 82 8.83 -15.33 -12.60
N GLY A 83 8.98 -16.65 -12.84
CA GLY A 83 10.09 -17.30 -13.54
C GLY A 83 11.41 -17.27 -12.77
N ARG A 84 11.76 -16.12 -12.18
CA ARG A 84 12.94 -15.92 -11.34
C ARG A 84 12.57 -15.23 -10.03
N VAL A 85 12.98 -15.81 -8.91
CA VAL A 85 12.65 -15.35 -7.57
C VAL A 85 13.90 -15.16 -6.73
N ARG A 86 13.92 -14.17 -5.84
CA ARG A 86 14.97 -13.99 -4.83
C ARG A 86 14.42 -14.33 -3.46
N VAL A 87 14.85 -15.45 -2.91
CA VAL A 87 14.44 -15.95 -1.59
C VAL A 87 15.69 -16.04 -0.71
N ARG A 88 15.62 -15.47 0.50
CA ARG A 88 16.75 -15.45 1.46
C ARG A 88 18.07 -14.95 0.83
N GLY A 89 17.99 -13.90 0.01
CA GLY A 89 19.13 -13.26 -0.64
C GLY A 89 19.69 -13.97 -1.87
N ARG A 90 19.21 -15.17 -2.21
CA ARG A 90 19.68 -15.94 -3.38
C ARG A 90 18.63 -15.94 -4.48
N VAL A 91 19.08 -15.89 -5.73
CA VAL A 91 18.19 -15.97 -6.90
C VAL A 91 18.03 -17.43 -7.29
N HIS A 92 16.80 -17.83 -7.56
CA HIS A 92 16.40 -19.15 -7.98
C HIS A 92 15.52 -19.03 -9.23
N ASP A 93 15.68 -19.95 -10.17
CA ASP A 93 14.67 -20.17 -11.19
C ASP A 93 13.49 -20.92 -10.55
N SER A 94 12.27 -20.57 -10.95
CA SER A 94 11.06 -21.21 -10.48
C SER A 94 10.38 -21.97 -11.61
N ALA A 95 9.86 -23.15 -11.30
CA ALA A 95 8.96 -23.87 -12.19
C ALA A 95 7.58 -23.18 -12.23
N PRO A 96 6.76 -23.42 -13.27
CA PRO A 96 5.39 -22.90 -13.35
C PRO A 96 4.54 -23.29 -12.13
N MET A 97 3.63 -22.42 -11.69
CA MET A 97 2.77 -22.72 -10.53
C MET A 97 1.85 -23.92 -10.79
N ALA A 98 1.50 -24.19 -12.04
CA ALA A 98 0.69 -25.35 -12.43
C ALA A 98 1.36 -26.71 -12.10
N GLU A 99 2.69 -26.74 -11.92
CA GLU A 99 3.43 -27.94 -11.51
C GLU A 99 3.58 -28.07 -9.98
N ALA A 100 3.14 -27.07 -9.21
CA ALA A 100 3.25 -27.10 -7.76
C ALA A 100 2.29 -28.14 -7.14
N PRO A 101 2.56 -28.63 -5.92
CA PRO A 101 1.57 -29.35 -5.14
C PRO A 101 0.25 -28.57 -5.05
N PRO A 102 -0.92 -29.23 -5.11
CA PRO A 102 -2.21 -28.55 -5.12
C PRO A 102 -2.43 -27.81 -3.80
N LEU A 103 -2.49 -26.48 -3.89
CA LEU A 103 -2.73 -25.57 -2.77
C LEU A 103 -3.82 -24.58 -3.15
N ARG A 104 -4.71 -24.27 -2.21
CA ARG A 104 -5.60 -23.11 -2.33
C ARG A 104 -4.88 -21.86 -1.86
N LEU A 105 -4.91 -20.79 -2.64
CA LEU A 105 -4.25 -19.52 -2.34
C LEU A 105 -5.28 -18.47 -1.97
N ARG A 106 -5.02 -17.75 -0.86
CA ARG A 106 -5.86 -16.65 -0.40
C ARG A 106 -5.02 -15.41 -0.17
N TRP A 107 -5.46 -14.31 -0.76
CA TRP A 107 -4.75 -13.03 -0.73
C TRP A 107 -5.45 -12.05 0.20
N PHE A 108 -4.67 -11.25 0.91
CA PHE A 108 -5.18 -10.26 1.85
C PHE A 108 -4.47 -8.93 1.67
N ARG A 109 -5.23 -7.83 1.76
CA ARG A 109 -4.71 -6.52 2.13
C ARG A 109 -4.42 -6.51 3.62
N VAL A 110 -3.37 -5.82 4.03
CA VAL A 110 -3.04 -5.55 5.43
C VAL A 110 -3.07 -4.03 5.60
N GLU A 111 -4.14 -3.52 6.17
CA GLU A 111 -4.48 -2.09 6.07
C GLU A 111 -4.90 -1.50 7.43
N PRO A 112 -4.63 -0.20 7.67
CA PRO A 112 -5.06 0.48 8.89
C PRO A 112 -6.58 0.47 9.03
N GLU A 113 -7.08 0.26 10.25
CA GLU A 113 -8.52 0.28 10.54
C GLU A 113 -9.06 1.70 10.82
N VAL A 114 -8.16 2.65 11.07
CA VAL A 114 -8.51 4.02 11.44
C VAL A 114 -7.81 5.01 10.53
N GLU A 115 -8.43 6.17 10.30
CA GLU A 115 -7.83 7.26 9.53
C GLU A 115 -6.98 8.21 10.39
N THR A 116 -7.09 8.10 11.71
CA THR A 116 -6.43 9.01 12.66
C THR A 116 -6.10 8.31 13.97
N LEU A 117 -4.93 8.59 14.52
CA LEU A 117 -4.54 8.25 15.89
C LEU A 117 -3.63 9.34 16.48
N SER A 118 -3.30 9.20 17.76
CA SER A 118 -2.40 10.12 18.46
C SER A 118 -1.41 9.36 19.31
N ASN A 119 -0.11 9.64 19.13
CA ASN A 119 0.95 9.12 20.00
C ASN A 119 0.91 9.69 21.43
N THR A 120 -0.07 10.55 21.74
CA THR A 120 -0.31 11.06 23.10
C THR A 120 -1.67 10.63 23.65
N ALA A 121 -2.38 9.71 22.98
CA ALA A 121 -3.71 9.27 23.40
C ALA A 121 -3.73 8.69 24.83
N SER A 122 -2.64 8.05 25.26
CA SER A 122 -2.51 7.55 26.64
C SER A 122 -2.07 8.59 27.67
N GLY A 123 -2.16 9.88 27.37
CA GLY A 123 -1.81 10.99 28.28
C GLY A 123 -0.31 11.32 28.36
N ARG A 124 0.56 10.56 27.69
CA ARG A 124 1.99 10.87 27.52
C ARG A 124 2.46 10.36 26.16
N PHE A 125 3.58 10.90 25.66
CA PHE A 125 4.13 10.42 24.40
C PHE A 125 4.53 8.94 24.50
N ARG A 126 3.99 8.14 23.58
CA ARG A 126 4.45 6.79 23.25
C ARG A 126 4.03 6.46 21.82
N PHE A 127 4.73 5.54 21.18
CA PHE A 127 4.26 4.99 19.91
C PHE A 127 3.02 4.13 20.17
N GLU A 128 1.84 4.67 19.89
CA GLU A 128 0.59 3.91 20.00
C GLU A 128 0.56 2.84 18.91
N ALA A 129 0.00 1.67 19.25
CA ALA A 129 -0.18 0.60 18.28
C ALA A 129 -1.18 1.04 17.21
N ILE A 130 -0.79 0.94 15.94
CA ILE A 130 -1.69 1.22 14.82
C ILE A 130 -2.58 -0.02 14.63
N PRO A 131 -3.92 0.10 14.70
CA PRO A 131 -4.80 -1.02 14.45
C PRO A 131 -4.76 -1.35 12.96
N TYR A 132 -4.41 -2.61 12.64
CA TYR A 132 -4.34 -3.13 11.28
C TYR A 132 -5.23 -4.36 11.22
N ARG A 133 -5.90 -4.54 10.09
CA ARG A 133 -6.72 -5.72 9.80
C ARG A 133 -6.39 -6.31 8.43
N GLU A 134 -6.60 -7.62 8.33
CA GLU A 134 -6.47 -8.36 7.08
C GLU A 134 -7.82 -8.38 6.37
N THR A 135 -7.88 -7.84 5.15
CA THR A 135 -9.09 -7.88 4.32
C THR A 135 -8.85 -8.77 3.11
N ALA A 136 -9.65 -9.82 2.98
CA ALA A 136 -9.52 -10.79 1.89
C ALA A 136 -9.78 -10.12 0.51
N ILE A 137 -9.03 -10.54 -0.49
CA ILE A 137 -9.16 -10.09 -1.88
C ILE A 137 -9.73 -11.25 -2.70
N ALA A 138 -11.04 -11.50 -2.56
CA ALA A 138 -11.70 -12.67 -3.15
C ALA A 138 -11.47 -12.82 -4.67
N ALA A 139 -11.37 -11.70 -5.40
CA ALA A 139 -11.09 -11.72 -6.83
C ALA A 139 -9.71 -12.32 -7.20
N TRP A 140 -8.81 -12.47 -6.23
CA TRP A 140 -7.46 -13.03 -6.41
C TRP A 140 -7.33 -14.45 -5.84
N ASP A 141 -8.40 -15.03 -5.28
CA ASP A 141 -8.35 -16.40 -4.77
C ASP A 141 -7.85 -17.37 -5.86
N ASP A 142 -6.98 -18.28 -5.43
CA ASP A 142 -6.30 -19.29 -6.25
C ASP A 142 -5.43 -18.74 -7.41
N ARG A 143 -5.23 -17.42 -7.50
CA ARG A 143 -4.29 -16.83 -8.47
C ARG A 143 -2.85 -16.98 -7.99
N ALA A 144 -1.97 -17.40 -8.90
CA ALA A 144 -0.53 -17.48 -8.68
C ALA A 144 0.16 -16.10 -8.68
N SER A 145 -0.46 -15.10 -9.31
CA SER A 145 0.01 -13.72 -9.36
C SER A 145 -1.13 -12.74 -9.52
N ALA A 146 -0.94 -11.50 -9.06
CA ALA A 146 -1.89 -10.41 -9.22
C ALA A 146 -1.18 -9.06 -9.36
N VAL A 147 -1.77 -8.12 -10.09
CA VAL A 147 -1.31 -6.72 -10.07
C VAL A 147 -1.81 -6.07 -8.78
N ALA A 148 -0.89 -5.49 -8.01
CA ALA A 148 -1.16 -4.83 -6.75
C ALA A 148 -2.15 -3.66 -6.94
N ASP A 149 -3.12 -3.56 -6.03
CA ASP A 149 -4.09 -2.50 -5.97
C ASP A 149 -4.01 -1.81 -4.60
N VAL A 150 -3.60 -0.55 -4.57
CA VAL A 150 -3.37 0.21 -3.32
C VAL A 150 -4.61 0.93 -2.81
N ARG A 151 -5.81 0.48 -3.18
CA ARG A 151 -7.09 1.04 -2.71
C ARG A 151 -7.47 0.46 -1.36
N PRO A 152 -7.54 1.27 -0.27
CA PRO A 152 -7.97 0.79 1.02
C PRO A 152 -9.46 0.40 1.00
N THR A 153 -9.84 -0.54 1.85
CA THR A 153 -11.24 -0.98 1.99
C THR A 153 -11.84 -0.72 3.37
N LEU A 154 -11.01 -0.40 4.37
CA LEU A 154 -11.48 -0.06 5.74
C LEU A 154 -11.56 1.44 5.99
N THR A 155 -10.95 2.22 5.11
CA THR A 155 -10.95 3.69 5.15
C THR A 155 -11.25 4.22 3.76
N SER A 156 -11.47 5.53 3.64
CA SER A 156 -11.81 6.13 2.35
C SER A 156 -10.62 6.05 1.38
N ASP A 157 -10.84 5.59 0.15
CA ASP A 157 -9.84 5.66 -0.93
C ASP A 157 -9.70 7.10 -1.44
N ARG A 158 -8.93 7.90 -0.69
CA ARG A 158 -8.62 9.29 -1.06
C ARG A 158 -7.49 9.41 -2.08
N GLY A 159 -6.74 8.32 -2.28
CA GLY A 159 -5.64 8.24 -3.23
C GLY A 159 -6.10 7.91 -4.65
N GLN A 160 -7.30 7.34 -4.81
CA GLN A 160 -7.83 6.92 -6.11
C GLN A 160 -6.89 5.94 -6.83
N GLY A 161 -6.31 5.00 -6.09
CA GLY A 161 -5.37 4.00 -6.63
C GLY A 161 -3.89 4.40 -6.60
N VAL A 162 -3.52 5.52 -5.98
CA VAL A 162 -2.14 5.75 -5.49
C VAL A 162 -2.11 5.75 -3.97
N GLY A 163 -0.94 5.53 -3.39
CA GLY A 163 -0.82 5.25 -1.96
C GLY A 163 0.06 4.06 -1.66
N THR A 164 -0.02 3.64 -0.41
CA THR A 164 0.70 2.47 0.09
C THR A 164 -0.27 1.40 0.58
N MET A 165 0.00 0.16 0.19
CA MET A 165 -0.71 -1.01 0.68
C MET A 165 0.28 -2.11 1.06
N ARG A 166 -0.09 -2.92 2.05
CA ARG A 166 0.64 -4.11 2.45
C ARG A 166 -0.17 -5.35 2.15
N TYR A 167 0.50 -6.47 1.94
CA TYR A 167 -0.15 -7.71 1.49
C TYR A 167 0.32 -8.92 2.27
N LYS A 168 -0.59 -9.89 2.36
CA LYS A 168 -0.34 -11.23 2.90
C LYS A 168 -0.90 -12.28 1.95
N LEU A 169 -0.23 -13.43 1.92
CA LEU A 169 -0.67 -14.63 1.24
C LEU A 169 -0.79 -15.78 2.24
N VAL A 170 -1.86 -16.55 2.12
CA VAL A 170 -2.06 -17.82 2.84
C VAL A 170 -2.29 -18.93 1.83
N ALA A 171 -1.61 -20.07 2.00
CA ALA A 171 -1.82 -21.27 1.20
C ALA A 171 -2.30 -22.44 2.05
N HIS A 172 -3.30 -23.17 1.57
CA HIS A 172 -3.88 -24.32 2.25
C HIS A 172 -3.83 -25.59 1.39
N GLY A 173 -3.35 -26.69 1.95
CA GLY A 173 -3.40 -28.00 1.30
C GLY A 173 -2.73 -29.10 2.12
N GLY A 174 -3.13 -30.35 1.88
CA GLY A 174 -2.63 -31.50 2.66
C GLY A 174 -2.90 -31.38 4.17
N GLY A 175 -4.02 -30.75 4.56
CA GLY A 175 -4.37 -30.50 5.97
C GLY A 175 -3.50 -29.45 6.68
N ARG A 176 -2.61 -28.75 5.95
CA ARG A 176 -1.70 -27.74 6.50
C ARG A 176 -2.02 -26.34 5.95
N SER A 177 -1.59 -25.33 6.70
CA SER A 177 -1.67 -23.91 6.33
C SER A 177 -0.28 -23.29 6.40
N PHE A 178 0.05 -22.49 5.39
CA PHE A 178 1.28 -21.72 5.32
C PHE A 178 0.92 -20.27 5.08
N ALA A 179 1.52 -19.34 5.83
CA ALA A 179 1.21 -17.92 5.71
C ALA A 179 2.50 -17.10 5.61
N THR A 180 2.45 -16.03 4.83
CA THR A 180 3.45 -14.97 4.87
C THR A 180 3.13 -14.02 6.03
N PRO A 181 4.09 -13.18 6.46
CA PRO A 181 3.85 -12.17 7.49
C PRO A 181 2.64 -11.27 7.17
N GLY A 182 1.80 -11.03 8.18
CA GLY A 182 0.61 -10.20 8.15
C GLY A 182 0.49 -9.27 9.36
N VAL A 183 -0.73 -9.11 9.89
CA VAL A 183 -0.99 -8.22 11.05
C VAL A 183 -0.27 -8.66 12.33
N GLU A 184 0.12 -9.93 12.43
CA GLU A 184 0.87 -10.48 13.55
C GLU A 184 2.34 -10.02 13.56
N ALA A 185 2.90 -9.64 12.41
CA ALA A 185 4.28 -9.19 12.28
C ALA A 185 4.41 -7.71 12.65
N ARG A 186 4.31 -7.44 13.96
CA ARG A 186 4.35 -6.08 14.54
C ARG A 186 5.72 -5.73 15.09
N ARG A 187 6.09 -4.45 14.94
CA ARG A 187 7.28 -3.92 15.59
C ARG A 187 7.05 -3.84 17.09
N LYS A 188 7.86 -4.58 17.86
CA LYS A 188 7.80 -4.56 19.32
C LYS A 188 8.33 -3.24 19.91
N ARG A 189 9.29 -2.59 19.25
CA ARG A 189 9.94 -1.34 19.69
C ARG A 189 10.18 -0.40 18.52
N GLY A 190 9.97 0.89 18.73
CA GLY A 190 10.48 1.95 17.84
C GLY A 190 9.57 2.42 16.70
N SER A 191 8.35 1.90 16.60
CA SER A 191 7.16 2.53 15.98
C SER A 191 5.98 1.57 16.19
N GLY A 192 4.73 2.09 16.20
CA GLY A 192 3.53 1.29 16.48
C GLY A 192 3.03 0.41 15.33
N GLY A 193 3.80 0.32 14.23
CA GLY A 193 3.41 -0.30 12.98
C GLY A 193 3.90 -1.73 12.75
N LEU A 194 3.89 -2.11 11.47
CA LEU A 194 4.25 -3.45 10.98
C LEU A 194 5.74 -3.57 10.65
N GLU A 195 6.28 -4.78 10.74
CA GLU A 195 7.64 -5.09 10.31
C GLU A 195 7.81 -4.95 8.80
N ASP A 196 9.04 -4.72 8.33
CA ASP A 196 9.37 -4.63 6.89
C ASP A 196 9.20 -5.97 6.16
N THR A 197 8.98 -7.06 6.91
CA THR A 197 8.72 -8.40 6.39
C THR A 197 7.31 -8.55 5.85
N VAL A 198 6.38 -7.64 6.21
CA VAL A 198 5.06 -7.55 5.58
C VAL A 198 5.23 -6.80 4.25
N LEU A 199 5.03 -7.49 3.13
CA LEU A 199 5.33 -6.95 1.82
C LEU A 199 4.53 -5.66 1.55
N ARG A 200 5.25 -4.57 1.26
CA ARG A 200 4.68 -3.24 0.98
C ARG A 200 4.83 -2.87 -0.49
N VAL A 201 3.77 -2.31 -1.06
CA VAL A 201 3.75 -1.67 -2.39
C VAL A 201 3.30 -0.22 -2.23
N SER A 202 4.04 0.70 -2.83
CA SER A 202 3.74 2.11 -2.90
C SER A 202 3.66 2.55 -4.36
N LEU A 203 2.52 3.09 -4.77
CA LEU A 203 2.28 3.62 -6.10
C LEU A 203 2.13 5.14 -6.05
N ARG A 204 2.70 5.83 -7.03
CA ARG A 204 2.65 7.30 -7.16
C ARG A 204 2.39 7.76 -8.59
N ARG A 205 1.89 8.99 -8.76
CA ARG A 205 1.59 9.52 -10.10
C ARG A 205 2.83 10.01 -10.85
N SER A 206 3.82 10.54 -10.14
CA SER A 206 5.06 11.08 -10.69
C SER A 206 6.24 10.86 -9.74
N ASP A 207 7.45 11.18 -10.18
CA ASP A 207 8.69 11.10 -9.38
C ASP A 207 9.10 12.46 -8.77
N ASP A 208 8.25 13.48 -8.91
CA ASP A 208 8.45 14.79 -8.29
C ASP A 208 8.01 14.81 -6.82
N TYR A 209 8.16 15.96 -6.17
CA TYR A 209 7.76 16.17 -4.78
C TYR A 209 6.31 15.75 -4.49
N LEU A 210 5.35 16.15 -5.34
CA LEU A 210 3.93 15.85 -5.16
C LEU A 210 3.67 14.36 -5.38
N GLY A 211 4.30 13.76 -6.39
CA GLY A 211 4.24 12.33 -6.63
C GLY A 211 4.78 11.52 -5.44
N LEU A 212 5.86 11.95 -4.78
CA LEU A 212 6.36 11.25 -3.60
C LEU A 212 5.41 11.36 -2.40
N LEU A 213 4.65 12.44 -2.26
CA LEU A 213 3.58 12.53 -1.26
C LEU A 213 2.43 11.54 -1.52
N ASP A 214 2.24 11.11 -2.77
CA ASP A 214 1.24 10.08 -3.09
C ASP A 214 1.49 8.78 -2.31
N GLU A 215 2.76 8.44 -1.99
CA GLU A 215 3.10 7.22 -1.26
C GLU A 215 2.44 7.15 0.12
N MET A 216 2.07 8.29 0.73
CA MET A 216 1.42 8.36 2.04
C MET A 216 -0.10 8.17 2.01
N PHE A 217 -0.75 8.19 0.85
CA PHE A 217 -2.19 7.92 0.78
C PHE A 217 -2.52 6.51 1.27
N GLY A 218 -3.69 6.38 1.92
CA GLY A 218 -4.12 5.16 2.61
C GLY A 218 -3.46 4.92 3.97
N GLN A 219 -2.48 5.74 4.38
CA GLN A 219 -1.94 5.71 5.74
C GLN A 219 -2.68 6.70 6.65
N PRO A 220 -2.78 6.44 7.97
CA PRO A 220 -3.48 7.31 8.89
C PRO A 220 -2.72 8.61 9.15
N TYR A 221 -3.47 9.62 9.56
CA TYR A 221 -2.92 10.74 10.32
C TYR A 221 -2.45 10.24 11.71
N ILE A 222 -1.27 10.65 12.15
CA ILE A 222 -0.73 10.32 13.47
C ILE A 222 -0.28 11.60 14.15
N TRP A 223 -1.06 12.09 15.12
CA TRP A 223 -0.63 13.23 15.94
C TRP A 223 0.68 12.91 16.65
N ALA A 224 1.64 13.84 16.54
CA ALA A 224 3.00 13.68 17.02
C ALA A 224 3.64 12.38 16.50
N SER A 225 3.57 12.16 15.18
CA SER A 225 4.35 11.09 14.56
C SER A 225 5.83 11.23 14.91
N GLY A 226 6.52 10.09 15.00
CA GLY A 226 7.88 10.08 15.51
C GLY A 226 8.65 8.82 15.12
N GLY A 227 9.90 8.75 15.57
CA GLY A 227 10.74 7.56 15.48
C GLY A 227 11.92 7.62 16.43
N SER A 228 12.54 6.46 16.70
CA SER A 228 13.75 6.41 17.53
C SER A 228 15.02 6.92 16.84
N ALA A 229 14.95 7.14 15.54
CA ALA A 229 15.98 7.73 14.69
C ALA A 229 15.29 8.26 13.41
N PRO A 230 15.90 9.19 12.66
CA PRO A 230 15.31 9.73 11.42
C PRO A 230 14.88 8.63 10.44
N GLN A 231 15.70 7.61 10.21
CA GLN A 231 15.39 6.49 9.29
C GLN A 231 14.34 5.51 9.84
N ARG A 232 13.94 5.69 11.10
CA ARG A 232 12.95 4.86 11.80
C ARG A 232 11.68 5.65 12.14
N HIS A 233 11.53 6.84 11.56
CA HIS A 233 10.33 7.65 11.68
C HIS A 233 9.10 6.92 11.11
N GLN A 234 7.92 7.11 11.70
CA GLN A 234 6.67 6.52 11.21
C GLN A 234 6.42 6.87 9.73
N SER A 235 6.73 8.09 9.33
CA SER A 235 6.65 8.56 7.93
C SER A 235 7.62 7.83 6.99
N GLU A 236 8.90 7.64 7.39
CA GLU A 236 9.88 6.85 6.58
C GLU A 236 9.42 5.41 6.35
N ARG A 237 8.65 4.88 7.30
CA ARG A 237 8.09 3.53 7.23
C ARG A 237 6.73 3.46 6.55
N LEU A 238 6.19 4.59 6.09
CA LEU A 238 4.84 4.67 5.52
C LEU A 238 3.82 4.02 6.46
N GLU A 239 3.90 4.38 7.75
CA GLU A 239 2.95 3.94 8.79
C GLU A 239 1.88 5.01 9.07
N GLY A 240 2.17 6.26 8.74
CA GLY A 240 1.34 7.43 9.02
C GLY A 240 2.21 8.66 9.29
N SER A 241 1.59 9.84 9.36
CA SER A 241 2.28 11.10 9.65
C SER A 241 1.32 12.14 10.23
N ASP A 242 1.83 13.16 10.91
CA ASP A 242 1.14 14.42 11.08
C ASP A 242 1.28 15.32 9.85
N CYS A 243 0.76 16.54 9.94
CA CYS A 243 0.75 17.50 8.83
C CYS A 243 2.17 17.96 8.42
N ALA A 244 3.06 18.21 9.38
CA ALA A 244 4.40 18.70 9.11
C ALA A 244 5.31 17.56 8.62
N ASP A 245 5.19 16.39 9.26
CA ASP A 245 5.94 15.22 8.86
C ASP A 245 5.54 14.71 7.47
N PHE A 246 4.28 14.90 7.07
CA PHE A 246 3.82 14.63 5.71
C PHE A 246 4.57 15.45 4.67
N VAL A 247 4.68 16.77 4.86
CA VAL A 247 5.33 17.64 3.87
C VAL A 247 6.86 17.46 3.87
N VAL A 248 7.46 17.16 5.03
CA VAL A 248 8.89 16.84 5.15
C VAL A 248 9.21 15.48 4.50
N TYR A 249 8.33 14.49 4.63
CA TYR A 249 8.50 13.16 4.04
C TYR A 249 8.78 13.24 2.52
N GLY A 250 8.02 14.04 1.77
CA GLY A 250 8.24 14.20 0.33
C GLY A 250 9.64 14.73 0.01
N MET A 251 10.15 15.70 0.79
CA MET A 251 11.50 16.24 0.60
C MET A 251 12.59 15.22 0.95
N ARG A 252 12.38 14.45 2.01
CA ARG A 252 13.30 13.37 2.38
C ARG A 252 13.32 12.26 1.34
N ARG A 253 12.18 11.93 0.73
CA ARG A 253 12.09 10.98 -0.39
C ARG A 253 12.79 11.47 -1.65
N LEU A 254 12.85 12.79 -1.87
CA LEU A 254 13.69 13.42 -2.90
C LEU A 254 15.19 13.39 -2.58
N GLY A 255 15.59 12.92 -1.40
CA GLY A 255 16.98 12.83 -0.97
C GLY A 255 17.50 14.04 -0.18
N HIS A 256 16.62 14.96 0.24
CA HIS A 256 17.01 16.08 1.10
C HIS A 256 17.02 15.66 2.57
N ASP A 257 18.09 15.97 3.29
CA ASP A 257 18.19 15.67 4.72
C ASP A 257 17.59 16.81 5.56
N ILE A 258 16.25 16.80 5.66
CA ILE A 258 15.48 17.73 6.49
C ILE A 258 15.02 16.98 7.75
N PRO A 259 15.32 17.47 8.97
CA PRO A 259 14.77 16.89 10.19
C PRO A 259 13.24 16.94 10.19
N TYR A 260 12.60 15.88 10.68
CA TYR A 260 11.18 15.94 11.03
C TYR A 260 10.98 17.00 12.11
N THR A 261 9.94 17.82 11.95
CA THR A 261 9.72 19.03 12.74
C THR A 261 8.23 19.32 12.79
N TRP A 262 7.83 20.30 13.59
CA TRP A 262 6.46 20.78 13.69
C TRP A 262 6.19 21.89 12.68
N SER A 263 4.93 22.26 12.49
CA SER A 263 4.51 23.16 11.40
C SER A 263 5.22 24.52 11.40
N ALA A 264 5.48 25.16 12.55
CA ALA A 264 6.25 26.41 12.53
C ALA A 264 7.78 26.19 12.43
N GLY A 265 8.29 25.00 12.78
CA GLY A 265 9.68 24.65 12.54
C GLY A 265 10.03 24.60 11.05
N LEU A 266 9.04 24.55 10.16
CA LEU A 266 9.25 24.60 8.71
C LEU A 266 9.91 25.90 8.24
N HIS A 267 9.79 27.02 8.96
CA HIS A 267 10.45 28.28 8.59
C HIS A 267 11.98 28.19 8.56
N GLU A 268 12.58 27.25 9.29
CA GLU A 268 14.03 27.02 9.26
C GLU A 268 14.51 26.42 7.93
N TYR A 269 13.61 25.76 7.19
CA TYR A 269 13.92 24.99 5.98
C TYR A 269 13.20 25.51 4.73
N THR A 270 12.39 26.55 4.89
CA THR A 270 11.58 27.14 3.82
C THR A 270 11.77 28.64 3.75
N ARG A 271 11.38 29.24 2.62
CA ARG A 271 11.27 30.70 2.47
C ARG A 271 9.81 31.09 2.40
N THR A 272 9.40 32.07 3.19
CA THR A 272 8.09 32.72 3.03
C THR A 272 8.05 33.51 1.72
N LEU A 273 7.02 33.27 0.90
CA LEU A 273 6.76 33.96 -0.35
C LEU A 273 5.78 35.11 -0.16
N SER A 274 4.73 34.87 0.62
CA SER A 274 3.66 35.82 0.90
C SER A 274 2.90 35.41 2.15
N THR A 275 2.23 36.37 2.77
CA THR A 275 1.31 36.16 3.89
C THR A 275 -0.02 36.83 3.56
N GLY A 276 -1.13 36.31 4.08
CA GLY A 276 -2.42 36.97 3.84
C GLY A 276 -3.57 36.43 4.67
N THR A 277 -4.68 37.15 4.63
CA THR A 277 -5.92 36.84 5.35
C THR A 277 -7.04 36.61 4.34
N PRO A 278 -7.92 35.63 4.56
CA PRO A 278 -9.06 35.39 3.66
C PRO A 278 -10.09 36.52 3.80
N ARG A 279 -10.63 36.97 2.66
CA ARG A 279 -11.82 37.83 2.61
C ARG A 279 -13.09 36.99 2.61
N ALA A 280 -14.24 37.66 2.72
CA ALA A 280 -15.56 37.01 2.69
C ALA A 280 -15.86 36.25 1.38
N ASP A 281 -15.23 36.65 0.27
CA ASP A 281 -15.37 35.97 -1.02
C ASP A 281 -14.37 34.80 -1.21
N GLY A 282 -13.58 34.48 -0.18
CA GLY A 282 -12.63 33.37 -0.18
C GLY A 282 -11.27 33.70 -0.80
N VAL A 283 -11.07 34.89 -1.36
CA VAL A 283 -9.75 35.33 -1.85
C VAL A 283 -8.87 35.73 -0.67
N TYR A 284 -7.62 35.24 -0.66
CA TYR A 284 -6.62 35.69 0.30
C TYR A 284 -5.97 37.00 -0.16
N THR A 285 -5.84 37.96 0.76
CA THR A 285 -5.19 39.25 0.47
C THR A 285 -4.06 39.56 1.43
N ASP A 286 -3.07 40.32 0.97
CA ASP A 286 -2.01 40.89 1.80
C ASP A 286 -2.55 42.01 2.73
N GLU A 287 -1.64 42.62 3.49
CA GLU A 287 -1.95 43.73 4.40
C GLU A 287 -2.46 44.99 3.68
N GLN A 288 -2.17 45.14 2.39
CA GLN A 288 -2.64 46.25 1.55
C GLN A 288 -3.96 45.91 0.84
N GLY A 289 -4.55 44.75 1.13
CA GLY A 289 -5.80 44.28 0.52
C GLY A 289 -5.65 43.80 -0.93
N GLN A 290 -4.42 43.61 -1.41
CA GLN A 290 -4.20 43.07 -2.75
C GLN A 290 -4.33 41.55 -2.75
N PRO A 291 -4.99 40.95 -3.76
CA PRO A 291 -5.07 39.49 -3.89
C PRO A 291 -3.69 38.85 -3.94
N LEU A 292 -3.49 37.83 -3.10
CA LEU A 292 -2.31 36.99 -3.19
C LEU A 292 -2.33 36.22 -4.51
N ARG A 293 -1.19 36.16 -5.18
CA ARG A 293 -1.07 35.32 -6.38
C ARG A 293 -1.06 33.85 -5.95
N PHE A 294 -1.76 33.00 -6.71
CA PHE A 294 -1.55 31.56 -6.59
C PHE A 294 -0.07 31.30 -6.91
N PRO A 295 0.66 30.60 -6.03
CA PRO A 295 2.06 30.30 -6.25
C PRO A 295 2.18 29.16 -7.27
N ARG A 296 3.10 28.21 -7.11
CA ARG A 296 3.13 27.02 -7.98
C ARG A 296 2.73 25.77 -7.20
N PRO A 297 2.23 24.72 -7.89
CA PRO A 297 2.08 23.41 -7.27
C PRO A 297 3.39 22.94 -6.61
N GLY A 298 3.29 22.37 -5.40
CA GLY A 298 4.42 21.96 -4.57
C GLY A 298 4.85 23.00 -3.52
N ASP A 299 4.38 24.24 -3.61
CA ASP A 299 4.56 25.20 -2.51
C ASP A 299 3.61 24.88 -1.35
N LEU A 300 4.03 25.23 -0.13
CA LEU A 300 3.27 24.96 1.08
C LEU A 300 2.30 26.10 1.37
N VAL A 301 1.15 25.75 1.94
CA VAL A 301 0.25 26.68 2.60
C VAL A 301 0.23 26.36 4.09
N LEU A 302 0.79 27.28 4.88
CA LEU A 302 0.86 27.19 6.33
C LEU A 302 -0.31 27.97 6.94
N PHE A 303 -1.04 27.31 7.83
CA PHE A 303 -2.06 27.89 8.70
C PHE A 303 -1.59 27.81 10.15
N PRO A 304 -2.24 28.51 11.09
CA PRO A 304 -2.01 28.29 12.51
C PRO A 304 -2.13 26.80 12.87
N ARG A 305 -1.00 26.19 13.24
CA ARG A 305 -0.86 24.78 13.66
C ARG A 305 -1.16 23.72 12.59
N HIS A 306 -1.22 24.06 11.31
CA HIS A 306 -1.47 23.11 10.22
C HIS A 306 -0.73 23.50 8.94
N VAL A 307 -0.33 22.53 8.13
CA VAL A 307 0.31 22.77 6.83
C VAL A 307 -0.26 21.84 5.77
N GLY A 308 -0.40 22.35 4.55
CA GLY A 308 -0.70 21.57 3.35
C GLY A 308 0.22 21.95 2.20
N VAL A 309 0.11 21.23 1.09
CA VAL A 309 0.84 21.51 -0.15
C VAL A 309 -0.16 21.89 -1.23
N LEU A 310 0.01 23.06 -1.83
CA LEU A 310 -0.82 23.48 -2.96
C LEU A 310 -0.53 22.59 -4.17
N THR A 311 -1.58 22.14 -4.84
CA THR A 311 -1.46 21.18 -5.95
C THR A 311 -2.16 21.66 -7.22
N ARG A 312 -3.18 22.51 -7.09
CA ARG A 312 -3.92 23.00 -8.26
C ARG A 312 -4.56 24.35 -7.98
N ASP A 313 -4.28 25.29 -8.87
CA ASP A 313 -5.02 26.53 -9.04
C ASP A 313 -6.46 26.24 -9.46
N ARG A 314 -7.44 26.82 -8.77
CA ARG A 314 -8.87 26.80 -9.09
C ARG A 314 -9.48 28.17 -8.75
N GLY A 315 -10.81 28.29 -8.89
CA GLY A 315 -11.50 29.54 -8.63
C GLY A 315 -11.03 30.66 -9.57
N VAL A 316 -10.54 31.76 -8.99
CA VAL A 316 -9.98 32.90 -9.72
C VAL A 316 -8.55 32.57 -10.15
N ARG A 317 -8.38 32.29 -11.45
CA ARG A 317 -7.09 31.90 -12.03
C ARG A 317 -5.96 32.86 -11.66
N GLY A 318 -4.86 32.30 -11.16
CA GLY A 318 -3.66 33.03 -10.75
C GLY A 318 -3.77 33.73 -9.40
N VAL A 319 -4.88 33.57 -8.67
CA VAL A 319 -5.14 34.14 -7.35
C VAL A 319 -5.31 33.01 -6.35
N LEU A 320 -4.70 33.16 -5.17
CA LEU A 320 -4.89 32.22 -4.09
C LEU A 320 -6.28 32.42 -3.46
N ASP A 321 -7.12 31.41 -3.54
CA ASP A 321 -8.46 31.42 -2.98
C ASP A 321 -8.87 30.07 -2.36
N THR A 322 -10.05 30.04 -1.74
CA THR A 322 -10.56 28.84 -1.07
C THR A 322 -10.93 27.69 -2.01
N ALA A 323 -11.05 27.92 -3.33
CA ALA A 323 -11.31 26.85 -4.28
C ALA A 323 -10.04 26.07 -4.66
N ASP A 324 -8.86 26.62 -4.42
CA ASP A 324 -7.57 25.98 -4.68
C ASP A 324 -7.42 24.65 -3.95
N ILE A 325 -6.79 23.69 -4.62
CA ILE A 325 -6.62 22.34 -4.08
C ILE A 325 -5.30 22.25 -3.34
N MET A 326 -5.37 21.88 -2.07
CA MET A 326 -4.21 21.43 -1.31
C MET A 326 -4.28 19.92 -1.03
N THR A 327 -3.10 19.29 -1.02
CA THR A 327 -2.93 17.96 -0.45
C THR A 327 -2.38 18.10 0.96
N HIS A 328 -3.04 17.49 1.92
CA HIS A 328 -2.69 17.59 3.33
C HIS A 328 -3.16 16.35 4.11
N THR A 329 -2.71 16.23 5.35
CA THR A 329 -3.28 15.29 6.32
C THR A 329 -3.50 16.01 7.63
N LEU A 330 -4.70 15.83 8.20
CA LEU A 330 -5.02 16.29 9.54
C LEU A 330 -6.31 15.62 10.01
N PHE A 331 -6.23 14.94 11.16
CA PHE A 331 -7.33 14.16 11.76
C PHE A 331 -7.98 13.14 10.82
N ALA A 332 -7.30 12.82 9.72
CA ALA A 332 -7.74 11.91 8.69
C ALA A 332 -6.59 11.59 7.71
N SER A 333 -6.67 10.44 7.03
CA SER A 333 -5.68 10.02 6.03
C SER A 333 -5.44 11.09 4.95
N PRO A 334 -4.22 11.18 4.38
CA PRO A 334 -3.87 12.18 3.37
C PRO A 334 -4.88 12.28 2.24
N ARG A 335 -5.15 13.51 1.80
CA ARG A 335 -6.18 13.82 0.81
C ARG A 335 -5.91 15.12 0.08
N ALA A 336 -6.39 15.19 -1.16
CA ALA A 336 -6.47 16.42 -1.92
C ALA A 336 -7.90 16.98 -1.84
N GLN A 337 -8.05 18.21 -1.36
CA GLN A 337 -9.36 18.89 -1.30
C GLN A 337 -9.20 20.42 -1.41
N PRO A 338 -10.27 21.14 -1.76
CA PRO A 338 -10.28 22.60 -1.71
C PRO A 338 -9.95 23.12 -0.31
N ILE A 339 -9.23 24.25 -0.23
CA ILE A 339 -8.95 24.93 1.04
C ILE A 339 -10.25 25.28 1.77
N GLY A 340 -11.28 25.71 1.03
CA GLY A 340 -12.62 26.07 1.48
C GLY A 340 -13.40 24.95 2.16
N GLU A 341 -13.06 23.69 1.86
CA GLU A 341 -13.65 22.51 2.50
C GLU A 341 -12.94 22.13 3.80
N THR A 342 -12.12 23.03 4.35
CA THR A 342 -11.35 22.81 5.57
C THR A 342 -11.74 23.84 6.62
N VAL A 343 -11.55 23.47 7.90
CA VAL A 343 -11.73 24.41 9.01
C VAL A 343 -10.72 25.57 9.00
N TYR A 344 -9.72 25.53 8.11
CA TYR A 344 -8.66 26.52 7.98
C TYR A 344 -8.95 27.59 6.92
N ALA A 345 -10.02 27.44 6.14
CA ALA A 345 -10.39 28.38 5.09
C ALA A 345 -10.53 29.84 5.58
N VAL A 346 -10.87 30.00 6.87
CA VAL A 346 -11.08 31.31 7.52
C VAL A 346 -9.85 31.83 8.28
N GLN A 347 -8.74 31.10 8.24
CA GLN A 347 -7.51 31.43 8.96
C GLN A 347 -6.54 32.19 8.05
N PRO A 348 -5.67 33.06 8.62
CA PRO A 348 -4.56 33.62 7.87
C PRO A 348 -3.62 32.51 7.38
N VAL A 349 -2.91 32.81 6.29
CA VAL A 349 -1.98 31.89 5.63
C VAL A 349 -0.61 32.50 5.47
N GLU A 350 0.40 31.63 5.47
CA GLU A 350 1.71 31.90 4.90
C GLU A 350 2.00 30.92 3.78
N ILE A 351 2.50 31.43 2.66
CA ILE A 351 2.94 30.61 1.54
C ILE A 351 4.42 30.39 1.66
N LEU A 352 4.83 29.13 1.80
CA LEU A 352 6.23 28.76 1.98
C LEU A 352 6.75 27.98 0.78
N ARG A 353 8.03 28.12 0.50
CA ARG A 353 8.70 27.35 -0.57
C ARG A 353 9.97 26.70 -0.04
N TRP A 354 10.12 25.42 -0.37
CA TRP A 354 11.39 24.71 -0.24
C TRP A 354 12.44 25.35 -1.17
N PRO A 355 13.56 25.88 -0.65
CA PRO A 355 14.64 26.43 -1.48
C PRO A 355 15.19 25.38 -2.45
N ALA A 356 15.22 24.12 -2.02
CA ALA A 356 15.67 22.98 -2.82
C ALA A 356 14.85 22.74 -4.10
N LEU A 357 13.58 23.15 -4.15
CA LEU A 357 12.73 22.98 -5.33
C LEU A 357 12.79 24.18 -6.29
N GLN A 358 13.64 25.18 -6.07
CA GLN A 358 13.72 26.38 -6.92
C GLN A 358 14.44 26.16 -8.26
N ARG A 359 15.07 25.00 -8.44
CA ARG A 359 15.60 24.54 -9.73
C ARG A 359 14.47 24.02 -10.60
#